data_AF-A0AAV7DDD5-F1
#
_entry.id   AF-A0AAV7DDD5-F1
#
_cell.length_a   1.000
_cell.length_b   1.000
_cell.length_c   1.000
_cell.angle_alpha   90.00
_cell.angle_beta   90.00
_cell.angle_gamma   90.00
#
_symmetry.space_group_name_H-M   'P 1'
#
loop_
_entity.id
_entity.type
_entity.pdbx_description
1 polymer ?
#
loop_
_entity_poly.entity_id
_entity_poly.type
_entity_poly.pdbx_seq_one_letter_code
_entity_poly.pdbx_strand_id
1 'polypeptide(L)'
;MAGRTDENIPTYEVANVNTKKIHVGSFGHLWRQNLSSCELSLAEVSGVDLEDEELATELDCTADIATEIKSLCSVDALKSNEDGEEADPEIIPEDSCLVTLSIRNKIIERRKEMAVDRAFRQEVFLHEMESCGLGARPEDLSDMVDEGELVLTLEVFHPVVYQKSNGNKPNVAIQVLGTQKLTELRDAIKCVSDLQIGGEFSSNPDLAPENICKDLFKSAFFYFEGVFYNDMRYPECRDLSSTIIGWSESHDRGYGKFQSAKMEDFTFNDLNIKIGFPYLYCHQGDCEHIVTIVDIR
;
A
#
# COMPACT_ATOMS: atom_id res chain seq x y z
N MET A 1 -25.51 19.38 24.51
CA MET A 1 -24.56 18.32 24.87
C MET A 1 -23.40 18.42 23.90
N ALA A 2 -22.19 18.68 24.38
CA ALA A 2 -21.02 18.81 23.52
C ALA A 2 -20.72 17.42 22.91
N GLY A 3 -20.87 17.31 21.59
CA GLY A 3 -20.50 16.11 20.85
C GLY A 3 -19.01 15.86 21.05
N ARG A 4 -18.68 14.70 21.60
CA ARG A 4 -17.29 14.23 21.74
C ARG A 4 -16.84 13.90 20.33
N THR A 5 -16.14 14.81 19.67
CA THR A 5 -15.49 14.56 18.37
C THR A 5 -14.46 13.48 18.60
N ASP A 6 -14.71 12.27 18.11
CA ASP A 6 -13.78 11.16 18.23
C ASP A 6 -12.50 11.50 17.45
N GLU A 7 -11.38 11.60 18.16
CA GLU A 7 -10.15 12.13 17.58
C GLU A 7 -9.53 11.19 16.54
N ASN A 8 -10.01 9.94 16.48
CA ASN A 8 -9.52 8.88 15.61
C ASN A 8 -10.29 8.74 14.29
N ILE A 9 -11.31 9.58 14.05
CA ILE A 9 -12.02 9.63 12.77
C ILE A 9 -11.36 10.69 11.89
N PRO A 10 -10.79 10.32 10.73
CA PRO A 10 -10.27 11.28 9.77
C PRO A 10 -11.44 12.15 9.27
N THR A 11 -11.36 13.45 9.49
CA THR A 11 -12.22 14.39 8.75
C THR A 11 -11.71 14.46 7.31
N TYR A 12 -12.59 14.39 6.31
CA TYR A 12 -12.22 14.64 4.92
C TYR A 12 -11.53 16.01 4.82
N GLU A 13 -10.25 16.02 4.46
CA GLU A 13 -9.39 17.20 4.49
C GLU A 13 -9.06 17.71 3.08
N VAL A 14 -8.75 19.00 3.01
CA VAL A 14 -8.34 19.67 1.77
C VAL A 14 -6.95 19.17 1.38
N ALA A 15 -6.73 18.92 0.08
CA ALA A 15 -5.43 18.53 -0.45
C ALA A 15 -4.30 19.45 0.05
N ASN A 16 -3.18 18.86 0.49
CA ASN A 16 -1.97 19.50 1.03
C ASN A 16 -2.00 19.94 2.50
N VAL A 17 -2.99 19.51 3.29
CA VAL A 17 -2.92 19.60 4.75
C VAL A 17 -2.43 18.25 5.28
N ASN A 18 -1.30 18.25 6.00
CA ASN A 18 -0.83 17.05 6.68
C ASN A 18 -1.86 16.66 7.74
N THR A 19 -2.41 15.46 7.59
CA THR A 19 -3.50 14.91 8.39
C THR A 19 -3.26 15.00 9.90
N LYS A 20 -4.38 15.03 10.64
CA LYS A 20 -4.38 14.77 12.08
C LYS A 20 -3.81 13.38 12.36
N LYS A 21 -3.06 13.26 13.47
CA LYS A 21 -2.55 11.97 13.96
C LYS A 21 -3.72 11.06 14.33
N ILE A 22 -3.75 9.86 13.76
CA ILE A 22 -4.73 8.81 14.05
C ILE A 22 -4.04 7.55 14.58
N HIS A 23 -4.69 6.83 15.48
CA HIS A 23 -4.27 5.49 15.90
C HIS A 23 -4.96 4.44 15.02
N VAL A 24 -4.17 3.61 14.33
CA VAL A 24 -4.68 2.69 13.29
C VAL A 24 -5.69 1.70 13.85
N GLY A 25 -5.36 1.01 14.95
CA GLY A 25 -6.26 0.03 15.54
C GLY A 25 -7.56 0.64 16.07
N SER A 26 -7.50 1.89 16.57
CA SER A 26 -8.70 2.62 17.02
C SER A 26 -9.58 3.00 15.84
N PHE A 27 -8.97 3.46 14.74
CA PHE A 27 -9.66 3.75 13.49
C PHE A 27 -10.40 2.51 12.97
N GLY A 28 -9.72 1.37 12.87
CA GLY A 28 -10.36 0.12 12.42
C GLY A 28 -11.47 -0.36 13.35
N HIS A 29 -11.31 -0.20 14.67
CA HIS A 29 -12.36 -0.53 15.62
C HIS A 29 -13.61 0.34 15.42
N LEU A 30 -13.45 1.65 15.27
CA LEU A 30 -14.57 2.57 15.02
C LEU A 30 -15.24 2.29 13.68
N TRP A 31 -14.45 1.97 12.65
CA TRP A 31 -14.98 1.62 11.33
C TRP A 31 -15.88 0.38 11.40
N ARG A 32 -15.38 -0.70 12.03
CA ARG A 32 -16.13 -1.95 12.26
C ARG A 32 -17.38 -1.76 13.13
N GLN A 33 -17.39 -0.79 14.03
CA GLN A 33 -18.58 -0.50 14.85
C GLN A 33 -19.70 0.20 14.05
N ASN A 34 -19.35 0.93 13.00
CA ASN A 34 -20.31 1.69 12.20
C ASN A 34 -20.79 0.94 10.96
N LEU A 35 -19.99 0.00 10.44
CA LEU A 35 -20.38 -0.84 9.32
C LEU A 35 -21.27 -2.00 9.75
N SER A 36 -22.26 -2.30 8.92
CA SER A 36 -23.11 -3.47 9.03
C SER A 36 -22.36 -4.76 8.62
N SER A 37 -22.84 -5.92 9.06
CA SER A 37 -22.20 -7.20 8.72
C SER A 37 -22.23 -7.51 7.22
N CYS A 38 -23.20 -6.97 6.47
CA CYS A 38 -23.25 -7.13 5.02
C CYS A 38 -22.19 -6.30 4.29
N GLU A 39 -21.78 -5.15 4.84
CA GLU A 39 -20.72 -4.29 4.27
C GLU A 39 -19.31 -4.84 4.53
N LEU A 40 -19.13 -5.66 5.57
CA LEU A 40 -17.85 -6.27 5.93
C LEU A 40 -17.60 -7.62 5.23
N SER A 41 -18.65 -8.24 4.70
CA SER A 41 -18.63 -9.58 4.13
C SER A 41 -17.81 -9.64 2.84
N LEU A 42 -16.87 -10.59 2.77
CA LEU A 42 -16.06 -10.86 1.57
C LEU A 42 -16.70 -11.94 0.67
N ALA A 43 -17.78 -12.57 1.12
CA ALA A 43 -18.51 -13.51 0.30
C ALA A 43 -19.02 -12.83 -0.99
N GLU A 44 -18.73 -13.42 -2.14
CA GLU A 44 -19.49 -13.14 -3.36
C GLU A 44 -20.94 -13.45 -3.02
N VAL A 45 -21.72 -12.41 -2.75
CA VAL A 45 -23.14 -12.63 -2.61
C VAL A 45 -23.65 -12.88 -4.02
N SER A 46 -23.83 -14.15 -4.32
CA SER A 46 -24.71 -14.60 -5.39
C SER A 46 -26.12 -14.12 -5.04
N GLY A 47 -26.39 -12.84 -5.32
CA GLY A 47 -27.67 -12.17 -5.12
C GLY A 47 -27.98 -11.75 -3.68
N VAL A 48 -27.30 -10.73 -3.12
CA VAL A 48 -28.11 -9.72 -2.42
C VAL A 48 -28.73 -8.88 -3.52
N ASP A 49 -29.79 -9.41 -4.10
CA ASP A 49 -30.88 -8.51 -4.40
C ASP A 49 -31.20 -7.88 -3.06
N LEU A 50 -30.88 -6.59 -2.84
CA LEU A 50 -31.62 -5.82 -1.85
C LEU A 50 -33.08 -6.18 -2.10
N GLU A 51 -33.74 -6.73 -1.09
CA GLU A 51 -35.18 -6.98 -1.21
C GLU A 51 -35.77 -5.63 -1.63
N ASP A 52 -36.62 -5.61 -2.66
CA ASP A 52 -37.01 -4.35 -3.31
C ASP A 52 -37.60 -3.34 -2.31
N GLU A 53 -38.09 -3.83 -1.16
CA GLU A 53 -38.54 -3.08 0.01
C GLU A 53 -37.42 -2.32 0.76
N GLU A 54 -36.23 -2.92 0.91
CA GLU A 54 -35.07 -2.30 1.57
C GLU A 54 -34.49 -1.19 0.68
N LEU A 55 -34.36 -1.45 -0.63
CA LEU A 55 -33.96 -0.45 -1.62
C LEU A 55 -34.96 0.72 -1.70
N ALA A 56 -36.28 0.42 -1.65
CA ALA A 56 -37.32 1.44 -1.64
C ALA A 56 -37.25 2.33 -0.38
N THR A 57 -36.92 1.73 0.76
CA THR A 57 -36.79 2.45 2.04
C THR A 57 -35.56 3.35 2.05
N GLU A 58 -34.43 2.89 1.50
CA GLU A 58 -33.19 3.68 1.44
C GLU A 58 -33.27 4.85 0.46
N LEU A 59 -33.91 4.64 -0.70
CA LEU A 59 -34.11 5.66 -1.73
C LEU A 59 -35.34 6.57 -1.49
N ASP A 60 -36.08 6.35 -0.39
CA ASP A 60 -37.33 7.04 -0.07
C ASP A 60 -38.32 7.03 -1.25
N CYS A 61 -38.49 5.86 -1.88
CA CYS A 61 -39.33 5.68 -3.08
C CYS A 61 -40.35 4.54 -2.90
N THR A 62 -41.28 4.41 -3.85
CA THR A 62 -42.25 3.30 -3.83
C THR A 62 -41.61 2.01 -4.33
N ALA A 63 -42.09 0.85 -3.86
CA ALA A 63 -41.61 -0.46 -4.31
C ALA A 63 -41.59 -0.60 -5.84
N ASP A 64 -42.62 -0.07 -6.52
CA ASP A 64 -42.68 -0.06 -8.00
C ASP A 64 -41.49 0.71 -8.63
N ILE A 65 -41.11 1.86 -8.07
CA ILE A 65 -39.98 2.66 -8.56
C ILE A 65 -38.66 1.96 -8.27
N ALA A 66 -38.52 1.32 -7.11
CA ALA A 66 -37.34 0.52 -6.77
C ALA A 66 -37.13 -0.64 -7.75
N THR A 67 -38.21 -1.34 -8.14
CA THR A 67 -38.13 -2.41 -9.15
C THR A 67 -37.72 -1.89 -10.53
N GLU A 68 -38.21 -0.70 -10.92
CA GLU A 68 -37.84 -0.06 -12.18
C GLU A 68 -36.35 0.35 -12.16
N ILE A 69 -35.88 0.97 -11.07
CA ILE A 69 -34.48 1.35 -10.90
C ILE A 69 -33.58 0.12 -10.96
N LYS A 70 -33.93 -0.96 -10.27
CA LYS A 70 -33.17 -2.22 -10.26
C LYS A 70 -33.09 -2.85 -11.66
N SER A 71 -34.17 -2.79 -12.43
CA SER A 71 -34.19 -3.24 -13.82
C SER A 71 -33.28 -2.38 -14.71
N LEU A 72 -33.39 -1.04 -14.61
CA LEU A 72 -32.61 -0.08 -15.39
C LEU A 72 -31.11 -0.07 -15.04
N CYS A 73 -30.76 -0.35 -13.80
CA CYS A 73 -29.39 -0.38 -13.30
C CYS A 73 -28.78 -1.78 -13.24
N SER A 74 -29.44 -2.78 -13.83
CA SER A 74 -28.92 -4.15 -13.89
C SER A 74 -27.66 -4.25 -14.76
N VAL A 75 -26.82 -5.25 -14.47
CA VAL A 75 -25.63 -5.55 -15.29
C VAL A 75 -26.02 -5.82 -16.75
N ASP A 76 -27.19 -6.41 -16.98
CA ASP A 76 -27.70 -6.66 -18.32
C ASP A 76 -28.13 -5.37 -19.05
N ALA A 77 -28.70 -4.38 -18.35
CA ALA A 77 -29.00 -3.07 -18.92
C ALA A 77 -27.73 -2.26 -19.27
N LEU A 78 -26.59 -2.58 -18.66
CA LEU A 78 -25.28 -1.99 -18.98
C LEU A 78 -24.59 -2.63 -20.18
N LYS A 79 -25.03 -3.82 -20.62
CA LYS A 79 -24.48 -4.47 -21.81
C LYS A 79 -25.00 -3.76 -23.05
N SER A 80 -24.08 -3.12 -23.79
CA SER A 80 -24.40 -2.47 -25.07
C SER A 80 -24.42 -3.44 -26.26
N ASN A 81 -24.02 -4.70 -26.05
CA ASN A 81 -23.88 -5.69 -27.12
C ASN A 81 -25.07 -6.65 -27.12
N GLU A 82 -25.38 -7.21 -28.29
CA GLU A 82 -26.38 -8.27 -28.40
C GLU A 82 -25.95 -9.51 -27.59
N ASP A 83 -26.93 -10.24 -27.05
CA ASP A 83 -26.72 -11.38 -26.17
C ASP A 83 -25.76 -12.42 -26.79
N GLY A 84 -24.56 -12.55 -26.22
CA GLY A 84 -23.58 -13.60 -26.56
C GLY A 84 -22.28 -13.14 -27.22
N GLU A 85 -22.12 -11.85 -27.54
CA GLU A 85 -20.84 -11.30 -28.01
C GLU A 85 -20.03 -10.70 -26.85
N GLU A 86 -19.00 -11.42 -26.38
CA GLU A 86 -17.96 -10.83 -25.55
C GLU A 86 -17.23 -9.76 -26.38
N ALA A 87 -17.52 -8.47 -26.13
CA ALA A 87 -16.71 -7.42 -26.72
C ALA A 87 -15.31 -7.52 -26.14
N ASP A 88 -14.34 -7.77 -27.00
CA ASP A 88 -12.94 -7.60 -26.66
C ASP A 88 -12.72 -6.11 -26.30
N PRO A 89 -12.39 -5.80 -25.04
CA PRO A 89 -12.19 -4.42 -24.61
C PRO A 89 -11.02 -3.76 -25.36
N GLU A 90 -10.12 -4.51 -26.01
CA GLU A 90 -9.01 -3.96 -26.78
C GLU A 90 -9.42 -3.44 -28.17
N ILE A 91 -10.62 -3.76 -28.65
CA ILE A 91 -11.15 -3.28 -29.94
C ILE A 91 -11.82 -1.92 -29.73
N ILE A 92 -11.21 -0.86 -30.26
CA ILE A 92 -11.74 0.50 -30.20
C ILE A 92 -12.53 0.79 -31.49
N PRO A 93 -13.80 1.22 -31.41
CA PRO A 93 -14.57 1.61 -32.59
C PRO A 93 -13.91 2.76 -33.36
N GLU A 94 -13.80 2.60 -34.68
CA GLU A 94 -13.08 3.54 -35.56
C GLU A 94 -13.70 4.96 -35.59
N ASP A 95 -15.01 5.08 -35.33
CA ASP A 95 -15.78 6.33 -35.49
C ASP A 95 -15.97 7.14 -34.19
N SER A 96 -15.13 6.91 -33.17
CA SER A 96 -15.31 7.59 -31.88
C SER A 96 -14.70 8.99 -31.83
N CYS A 97 -15.53 9.99 -31.53
CA CYS A 97 -15.12 11.37 -31.25
C CYS A 97 -14.60 11.57 -29.81
N LEU A 98 -14.53 10.51 -29.00
CA LEU A 98 -14.18 10.60 -27.58
C LEU A 98 -12.66 10.69 -27.39
N VAL A 99 -12.22 11.76 -26.72
CA VAL A 99 -10.80 11.99 -26.40
C VAL A 99 -10.21 10.83 -25.58
N THR A 100 -11.01 10.22 -24.70
CA THR A 100 -10.60 9.07 -23.88
C THR A 100 -10.27 7.84 -24.73
N LEU A 101 -11.06 7.53 -25.77
CA LEU A 101 -10.78 6.43 -26.69
C LEU A 101 -9.57 6.73 -27.60
N SER A 102 -9.36 8.00 -27.96
CA SER A 102 -8.14 8.44 -28.65
C SER A 102 -6.88 8.24 -27.79
N ILE A 103 -6.95 8.52 -26.48
CA ILE A 103 -5.86 8.28 -25.53
C ILE A 103 -5.63 6.78 -25.37
N ARG A 104 -6.70 5.99 -25.21
CA ARG A 104 -6.63 4.52 -25.10
C ARG A 104 -5.99 3.90 -26.34
N ASN A 105 -6.38 4.31 -27.55
CA ASN A 105 -5.81 3.82 -28.79
C ASN A 105 -4.30 4.10 -28.87
N LYS A 106 -3.88 5.33 -28.48
CA LYS A 106 -2.46 5.67 -28.36
C LYS A 106 -1.69 4.81 -27.34
N ILE A 107 -2.35 4.35 -26.27
CA ILE A 107 -1.74 3.44 -25.28
C ILE A 107 -1.61 2.04 -25.85
N ILE A 108 -2.66 1.51 -26.51
CA ILE A 108 -2.67 0.19 -27.14
C ILE A 108 -1.61 0.11 -28.24
N GLU A 109 -1.56 1.09 -29.15
CA GLU A 109 -0.55 1.13 -30.21
C GLU A 109 0.87 1.27 -29.64
N ARG A 110 1.07 2.07 -28.57
CA ARG A 110 2.36 2.08 -27.86
C ARG A 110 2.73 0.72 -27.27
N ARG A 111 1.77 -0.07 -26.74
CA ARG A 111 2.06 -1.43 -26.24
C ARG A 111 2.44 -2.38 -27.37
N LYS A 112 1.84 -2.24 -28.55
CA LYS A 112 2.15 -3.08 -29.72
C LYS A 112 3.51 -2.71 -30.35
N GLU A 113 3.81 -1.42 -30.44
CA GLU A 113 5.08 -0.91 -31.00
C GLU A 113 6.25 -1.06 -30.03
N MET A 114 6.00 -0.96 -28.72
CA MET A 114 6.97 -1.34 -27.71
C MET A 114 6.91 -2.85 -27.50
N ALA A 115 7.65 -3.60 -28.32
CA ALA A 115 8.45 -4.65 -27.71
C ALA A 115 9.30 -3.91 -26.66
N VAL A 116 8.83 -3.90 -25.41
CA VAL A 116 9.53 -3.18 -24.36
C VAL A 116 10.88 -3.86 -24.26
N ASP A 117 11.90 -3.27 -24.90
CA ASP A 117 13.28 -3.49 -24.53
C ASP A 117 13.35 -2.92 -23.12
N ARG A 118 12.95 -3.74 -22.15
CA ARG A 118 13.01 -3.43 -20.72
C ARG A 118 14.50 -3.39 -20.42
N ALA A 119 15.12 -2.26 -20.77
CA ALA A 119 16.55 -2.05 -20.66
C ALA A 119 17.03 -2.21 -19.21
N PHE A 120 16.11 -2.14 -18.25
CA PHE A 120 16.38 -2.26 -16.83
C PHE A 120 15.74 -3.52 -16.25
N ARG A 121 16.60 -4.46 -15.83
CA ARG A 121 16.22 -5.71 -15.16
C ARG A 121 15.30 -5.49 -13.96
N GLN A 122 15.38 -4.33 -13.31
CA GLN A 122 14.55 -3.99 -12.14
C GLN A 122 13.08 -3.75 -12.53
N GLU A 123 12.80 -3.14 -13.68
CA GLU A 123 11.42 -2.95 -14.14
C GLU A 123 10.78 -4.29 -14.55
N VAL A 124 11.56 -5.19 -15.16
CA VAL A 124 11.11 -6.57 -15.45
C VAL A 124 10.74 -7.28 -14.16
N PHE A 125 11.64 -7.26 -13.18
CA PHE A 125 11.47 -7.95 -11.90
C PHE A 125 10.28 -7.40 -11.09
N LEU A 126 10.14 -6.07 -11.00
CA LEU A 126 9.00 -5.45 -10.33
C LEU A 126 7.68 -5.81 -11.00
N HIS A 127 7.62 -5.76 -12.34
CA HIS A 127 6.43 -6.16 -13.08
C HIS A 127 6.11 -7.64 -12.89
N GLU A 128 7.10 -8.54 -12.94
CA GLU A 128 6.90 -9.97 -12.70
C GLU A 128 6.35 -10.22 -11.29
N MET A 129 6.89 -9.54 -10.28
CA MET A 129 6.36 -9.61 -8.92
C MET A 129 4.92 -9.12 -8.81
N GLU A 130 4.59 -7.97 -9.41
CA GLU A 130 3.23 -7.43 -9.42
C GLU A 130 2.27 -8.39 -10.15
N SER A 131 2.74 -9.04 -11.22
CA SER A 131 1.93 -9.97 -12.02
C SER A 131 1.66 -11.30 -11.29
N CYS A 132 2.54 -11.73 -10.37
CA CYS A 132 2.36 -12.99 -9.64
C CYS A 132 1.19 -12.97 -8.64
N GLY A 133 0.73 -11.79 -8.21
CA GLY A 133 -0.32 -11.67 -7.18
C GLY A 133 -1.73 -11.40 -7.72
N LEU A 134 -1.90 -11.11 -9.01
CA LEU A 134 -3.20 -10.70 -9.55
C LEU A 134 -4.11 -11.92 -9.77
N GLY A 135 -5.14 -12.06 -8.93
CA GLY A 135 -6.20 -13.06 -9.07
C GLY A 135 -5.85 -14.47 -8.57
N ALA A 136 -4.68 -14.65 -7.96
CA ALA A 136 -4.34 -15.91 -7.29
C ALA A 136 -5.09 -16.01 -5.96
N ARG A 137 -5.89 -17.07 -5.78
CA ARG A 137 -6.44 -17.41 -4.46
C ARG A 137 -5.36 -18.09 -3.63
N PRO A 138 -5.26 -17.79 -2.32
CA PRO A 138 -4.32 -18.49 -1.45
C PRO A 138 -4.54 -20.00 -1.49
N GLU A 139 -3.46 -20.77 -1.50
CA GLU A 139 -3.54 -22.24 -1.43
C GLU A 139 -3.95 -22.70 -0.02
N ASP A 140 -3.51 -21.99 1.02
CA ASP A 140 -3.89 -22.23 2.40
C ASP A 140 -5.04 -21.30 2.83
N LEU A 141 -6.00 -21.87 3.54
CA LEU A 141 -7.11 -21.12 4.12
C LEU A 141 -6.65 -20.19 5.25
N SER A 142 -5.51 -20.46 5.88
CA SER A 142 -4.94 -19.56 6.90
C SER A 142 -4.43 -18.24 6.31
N ASP A 143 -4.15 -18.21 5.02
CA ASP A 143 -3.63 -17.03 4.31
C ASP A 143 -4.79 -16.16 3.77
N MET A 144 -6.03 -16.57 4.01
CA MET A 144 -7.21 -15.76 3.75
C MET A 144 -7.25 -14.58 4.71
N VAL A 145 -7.61 -13.41 4.19
CA VAL A 145 -7.79 -12.20 5.00
C VAL A 145 -9.14 -12.24 5.68
N ASP A 146 -9.16 -11.98 6.99
CA ASP A 146 -10.40 -11.92 7.78
C ASP A 146 -11.31 -10.75 7.35
N GLU A 147 -12.61 -10.95 7.50
CA GLU A 147 -13.62 -9.93 7.19
C GLU A 147 -13.46 -8.70 8.09
N GLY A 148 -13.50 -7.52 7.47
CA GLY A 148 -13.27 -6.26 8.15
C GLY A 148 -11.83 -6.03 8.59
N GLU A 149 -10.85 -6.81 8.12
CA GLU A 149 -9.44 -6.51 8.39
C GLU A 149 -8.99 -5.22 7.69
N LEU A 150 -8.21 -4.40 8.39
CA LEU A 150 -7.70 -3.15 7.84
C LEU A 150 -6.62 -3.41 6.80
N VAL A 151 -6.69 -2.72 5.66
CA VAL A 151 -5.66 -2.74 4.62
C VAL A 151 -5.07 -1.34 4.48
N LEU A 152 -3.77 -1.24 4.72
CA LEU A 152 -2.99 -0.01 4.55
C LEU A 152 -2.23 -0.09 3.23
N THR A 153 -2.29 0.97 2.43
CA THR A 153 -1.46 1.11 1.23
C THR A 153 -0.29 2.06 1.53
N LEU A 154 0.94 1.55 1.40
CA LEU A 154 2.17 2.28 1.63
C LEU A 154 2.93 2.46 0.33
N GLU A 155 3.36 3.68 0.05
CA GLU A 155 4.31 3.97 -1.00
C GLU A 155 5.72 4.07 -0.41
N VAL A 156 6.61 3.19 -0.88
CA VAL A 156 8.03 3.17 -0.50
C VAL A 156 8.84 3.75 -1.65
N PHE A 157 9.47 4.89 -1.41
CA PHE A 157 10.32 5.54 -2.39
C PHE A 157 11.73 4.94 -2.37
N HIS A 158 12.31 4.74 -3.55
CA HIS A 158 13.69 4.32 -3.68
C HIS A 158 14.65 5.39 -3.11
N PRO A 159 15.84 4.97 -2.63
CA PRO A 159 16.78 5.88 -2.03
C PRO A 159 17.24 6.90 -3.08
N VAL A 160 17.43 8.15 -2.66
CA VAL A 160 17.78 9.25 -3.57
C VAL A 160 19.26 9.16 -3.90
N VAL A 161 19.62 8.30 -4.86
CA VAL A 161 21.04 8.09 -5.24
C VAL A 161 21.50 9.01 -6.38
N TYR A 162 20.59 9.65 -7.15
CA TYR A 162 20.99 10.45 -8.32
C TYR A 162 20.21 11.76 -8.51
N GLN A 163 20.94 12.85 -8.74
CA GLN A 163 20.46 14.19 -9.15
C GLN A 163 19.82 14.24 -10.56
N LYS A 164 19.64 13.10 -11.25
CA LYS A 164 19.28 13.03 -12.68
C LYS A 164 17.99 12.25 -13.00
N SER A 165 17.10 12.00 -12.04
CA SER A 165 15.79 11.45 -12.40
C SER A 165 14.87 12.58 -12.87
N ASN A 166 14.51 12.55 -14.15
CA ASN A 166 13.49 13.41 -14.75
C ASN A 166 12.16 13.28 -13.97
N GLY A 167 11.86 14.23 -13.08
CA GLY A 167 10.54 14.50 -12.51
C GLY A 167 9.95 13.45 -11.55
N ASN A 168 10.03 12.16 -11.86
CA ASN A 168 9.35 11.08 -11.14
C ASN A 168 10.38 10.22 -10.42
N LYS A 169 10.26 10.16 -9.08
CA LYS A 169 11.03 9.21 -8.27
C LYS A 169 10.36 7.84 -8.36
N PRO A 170 11.09 6.76 -8.63
CA PRO A 170 10.50 5.44 -8.61
C PRO A 170 10.06 5.11 -7.18
N ASN A 171 8.81 4.69 -7.02
CA ASN A 171 8.20 4.19 -5.79
C ASN A 171 7.61 2.79 -6.04
N VAL A 172 7.41 2.04 -4.96
CA VAL A 172 6.66 0.79 -4.97
C VAL A 172 5.49 0.95 -4.02
N ALA A 173 4.30 0.53 -4.44
CA ALA A 173 3.12 0.45 -3.58
C ALA A 173 3.05 -0.95 -2.95
N ILE A 174 2.99 -1.01 -1.62
CA ILE A 174 2.87 -2.24 -0.85
C ILE A 174 1.59 -2.15 -0.02
N GLN A 175 0.78 -3.21 -0.05
CA GLN A 175 -0.39 -3.34 0.81
C GLN A 175 -0.04 -4.24 1.99
N VAL A 176 -0.42 -3.80 3.19
CA VAL A 176 -0.21 -4.56 4.44
C VAL A 176 -1.50 -4.57 5.24
N LEU A 177 -1.69 -5.61 6.02
CA LEU A 177 -2.80 -5.70 6.96
C LEU A 177 -2.48 -4.96 8.26
N GLY A 178 -3.52 -4.49 8.96
CA GLY A 178 -3.39 -3.88 10.28
C GLY A 178 -2.71 -4.81 11.31
N THR A 179 -3.03 -6.10 11.25
CA THR A 179 -2.50 -7.14 12.14
C THR A 179 -1.06 -7.58 11.81
N GLN A 180 -0.56 -7.29 10.62
CA GLN A 180 0.80 -7.69 10.23
C GLN A 180 1.85 -6.93 11.04
N LYS A 181 2.98 -7.60 11.28
CA LYS A 181 4.11 -6.99 11.97
C LYS A 181 4.87 -6.04 11.06
N LEU A 182 5.47 -5.01 11.65
CA LEU A 182 6.36 -4.11 10.92
C LEU A 182 7.54 -4.84 10.24
N THR A 183 7.99 -5.94 10.84
CA THR A 183 9.07 -6.78 10.29
C THR A 183 8.71 -7.41 8.96
N GLU A 184 7.42 -7.68 8.70
CA GLU A 184 6.97 -8.24 7.43
C GLU A 184 7.10 -7.21 6.30
N LEU A 185 6.74 -5.94 6.57
CA LEU A 185 6.98 -4.85 5.62
C LEU A 185 8.48 -4.68 5.36
N ARG A 186 9.33 -4.72 6.40
CA ARG A 186 10.78 -4.68 6.24
C ARG A 186 11.26 -5.77 5.26
N ASP A 187 10.77 -7.00 5.44
CA ASP A 187 11.20 -8.14 4.62
C ASP A 187 10.70 -8.02 3.16
N ALA A 188 9.53 -7.41 2.96
CA ALA A 188 8.92 -7.16 1.66
C ALA A 188 9.59 -6.03 0.86
N ILE A 189 10.23 -5.05 1.52
CA ILE A 189 10.95 -3.97 0.85
C ILE A 189 12.19 -4.55 0.14
N LYS A 190 12.28 -4.33 -1.17
CA LYS A 190 13.41 -4.77 -2.01
C LYS A 190 14.25 -3.57 -2.40
N CYS A 191 15.37 -3.36 -1.69
CA CYS A 191 16.31 -2.30 -2.01
C CYS A 191 17.47 -2.81 -2.88
N VAL A 192 17.96 -1.98 -3.80
CA VAL A 192 19.15 -2.32 -4.61
C VAL A 192 20.39 -2.50 -3.73
N SER A 193 20.51 -1.73 -2.63
CA SER A 193 21.61 -1.85 -1.67
C SER A 193 21.63 -3.23 -1.00
N ASP A 194 20.48 -3.89 -0.84
CA ASP A 194 20.40 -5.25 -0.28
C ASP A 194 21.00 -6.31 -1.20
N LEU A 195 20.91 -6.08 -2.52
CA LEU A 195 21.41 -6.99 -3.56
C LEU A 195 22.91 -6.81 -3.84
N GLN A 196 23.54 -5.80 -3.24
CA GLN A 196 24.97 -5.59 -3.41
C GLN A 196 25.76 -6.72 -2.76
N ILE A 197 26.92 -7.00 -3.35
CA ILE A 197 27.87 -7.97 -2.82
C ILE A 197 28.65 -7.26 -1.72
N GLY A 198 28.41 -7.66 -0.47
CA GLY A 198 29.12 -7.10 0.68
C GLY A 198 30.40 -7.89 0.98
N GLY A 199 31.47 -7.18 1.35
CA GLY A 199 32.73 -7.79 1.81
C GLY A 199 33.96 -7.37 1.00
N GLU A 200 35.11 -7.92 1.36
CA GLU A 200 36.38 -7.67 0.69
C GLU A 200 36.78 -8.86 -0.20
N PHE A 201 36.81 -8.62 -1.52
CA PHE A 201 37.15 -9.64 -2.53
C PHE A 201 38.50 -9.38 -3.20
N SER A 202 39.29 -8.44 -2.65
CA SER A 202 40.57 -8.00 -3.23
C SER A 202 41.56 -9.15 -3.45
N SER A 203 41.55 -10.14 -2.56
CA SER A 203 42.45 -11.30 -2.62
C SER A 203 41.95 -12.43 -3.53
N ASN A 204 40.64 -12.51 -3.78
CA ASN A 204 40.01 -13.61 -4.52
C ASN A 204 38.85 -13.08 -5.39
N PRO A 205 39.12 -12.33 -6.47
CA PRO A 205 38.08 -11.67 -7.26
C PRO A 205 37.17 -12.63 -8.05
N ASP A 206 37.65 -13.86 -8.33
CA ASP A 206 36.91 -14.86 -9.11
C ASP A 206 35.96 -15.73 -8.24
N LEU A 207 35.99 -15.57 -6.92
CA LEU A 207 35.16 -16.34 -6.00
C LEU A 207 33.74 -15.78 -6.00
N ALA A 208 32.77 -16.66 -6.26
CA ALA A 208 31.36 -16.31 -6.16
C ALA A 208 31.05 -15.87 -4.72
N PRO A 209 30.43 -14.69 -4.51
CA PRO A 209 30.07 -14.24 -3.19
C PRO A 209 29.07 -15.20 -2.53
N GLU A 210 29.33 -15.58 -1.29
CA GLU A 210 28.45 -16.46 -0.52
C GLU A 210 27.24 -15.71 0.06
N ASN A 211 27.39 -14.40 0.32
CA ASN A 211 26.39 -13.59 1.01
C ASN A 211 26.17 -12.25 0.29
N ILE A 212 24.94 -11.75 0.32
CA ILE A 212 24.60 -10.40 -0.12
C ILE A 212 24.58 -9.43 1.07
N CYS A 213 24.58 -8.13 0.80
CA CYS A 213 24.52 -7.09 1.82
C CYS A 213 23.35 -7.28 2.79
N LYS A 214 22.18 -7.76 2.32
CA LYS A 214 21.02 -8.05 3.18
C LYS A 214 21.34 -9.06 4.29
N ASP A 215 22.19 -10.04 4.01
CA ASP A 215 22.55 -11.11 4.97
C ASP A 215 23.56 -10.61 6.01
N LEU A 216 24.43 -9.68 5.60
CA LEU A 216 25.48 -9.12 6.45
C LEU A 216 24.99 -7.94 7.31
N PHE A 217 24.19 -7.06 6.71
CA PHE A 217 23.75 -5.78 7.29
C PHE A 217 22.27 -5.83 7.65
N LYS A 218 21.95 -6.59 8.70
CA LYS A 218 20.57 -6.85 9.11
C LYS A 218 19.89 -5.73 9.91
N SER A 219 20.64 -4.71 10.33
CA SER A 219 20.09 -3.63 11.15
C SER A 219 19.26 -2.68 10.28
N ALA A 220 18.04 -2.39 10.74
CA ALA A 220 17.12 -1.47 10.09
C ALA A 220 16.17 -0.85 11.12
N PHE A 221 15.57 0.29 10.79
CA PHE A 221 14.47 0.85 11.55
C PHE A 221 13.40 1.50 10.69
N PHE A 222 12.18 1.53 11.19
CA PHE A 222 11.17 2.49 10.77
C PHE A 222 11.07 3.63 11.77
N TYR A 223 10.81 4.84 11.29
CA TYR A 223 10.54 6.00 12.12
C TYR A 223 9.12 6.52 11.84
N PHE A 224 8.23 6.33 12.81
CA PHE A 224 6.86 6.84 12.77
C PHE A 224 6.58 7.70 14.00
N GLU A 225 6.10 8.93 13.77
CA GLU A 225 5.55 9.81 14.82
C GLU A 225 6.42 9.95 16.09
N GLY A 226 7.74 10.04 15.93
CA GLY A 226 8.70 10.22 17.04
C GLY A 226 9.24 8.94 17.67
N VAL A 227 8.87 7.77 17.13
CA VAL A 227 9.31 6.45 17.60
C VAL A 227 10.14 5.76 16.53
N PHE A 228 11.32 5.29 16.91
CA PHE A 228 12.19 4.44 16.10
C PHE A 228 11.91 2.97 16.44
N TYR A 229 11.39 2.22 15.48
CA TYR A 229 11.15 0.79 15.56
C TYR A 229 12.35 0.06 14.96
N ASN A 230 13.33 -0.29 15.79
CA ASN A 230 14.56 -0.96 15.36
C ASN A 230 14.32 -2.47 15.24
N ASP A 231 14.78 -3.08 14.15
CA ASP A 231 14.73 -4.52 14.00
C ASP A 231 15.79 -5.17 14.89
N MET A 232 15.34 -5.87 15.93
CA MET A 232 16.20 -6.53 16.90
C MET A 232 16.01 -8.05 16.90
N ARG A 233 15.46 -8.62 15.81
CA ARG A 233 15.20 -10.07 15.67
C ARG A 233 16.47 -10.93 15.75
N TYR A 234 17.60 -10.38 15.32
CA TYR A 234 18.87 -11.09 15.28
C TYR A 234 19.87 -10.52 16.30
N PRO A 235 20.72 -11.35 16.92
CA PRO A 235 21.77 -10.88 17.83
C PRO A 235 22.78 -9.91 17.18
N GLU A 236 22.94 -9.99 15.86
CA GLU A 236 23.83 -9.09 15.10
C GLU A 236 23.24 -7.69 14.89
N CYS A 237 21.92 -7.52 15.07
CA CYS A 237 21.26 -6.25 14.88
C CYS A 237 21.71 -5.23 15.93
N ARG A 238 21.94 -4.01 15.47
CA ARG A 238 22.29 -2.86 16.31
C ARG A 238 21.16 -1.86 16.28
N ASP A 239 20.93 -1.20 17.41
CA ASP A 239 20.07 -0.03 17.46
C ASP A 239 20.74 1.11 16.68
N LEU A 240 20.26 1.36 15.46
CA LEU A 240 20.77 2.43 14.60
C LEU A 240 20.28 3.80 15.09
N SER A 241 19.14 3.84 15.77
CA SER A 241 18.53 5.07 16.27
C SER A 241 19.25 5.67 17.47
N SER A 242 20.03 4.88 18.23
CA SER A 242 20.69 5.33 19.46
C SER A 242 21.54 6.58 19.27
N THR A 243 22.24 6.68 18.13
CA THR A 243 23.07 7.84 17.79
C THR A 243 22.21 9.07 17.52
N ILE A 244 21.08 8.91 16.83
CA ILE A 244 20.14 9.99 16.50
C ILE A 244 19.48 10.51 17.78
N ILE A 245 19.04 9.60 18.64
CA ILE A 245 18.43 9.92 19.94
C ILE A 245 19.44 10.68 20.80
N GLY A 246 20.65 10.15 21.00
CA GLY A 246 21.69 10.81 21.79
C GLY A 246 22.11 12.18 21.23
N TRP A 247 22.18 12.32 19.90
CA TRP A 247 22.42 13.60 19.25
C TRP A 247 21.29 14.61 19.51
N SER A 248 20.04 14.15 19.45
CA SER A 248 18.87 14.98 19.70
C SER A 248 18.78 15.47 21.16
N GLU A 249 19.18 14.64 22.12
CA GLU A 249 19.15 14.95 23.55
C GLU A 249 20.34 15.77 24.03
N SER A 250 21.43 15.81 23.26
CA SER A 250 22.65 16.53 23.63
C SER A 250 22.44 18.05 23.83
N HIS A 251 21.45 18.63 23.15
CA HIS A 251 21.11 20.05 23.20
C HIS A 251 19.60 20.22 23.04
N ASP A 252 19.02 21.23 23.68
CA ASP A 252 17.64 21.60 23.40
C ASP A 252 17.54 22.17 21.98
N ARG A 253 16.98 21.37 21.07
CA ARG A 253 16.79 21.69 19.66
C ARG A 253 15.32 21.97 19.32
N GLY A 254 14.43 21.95 20.31
CA GLY A 254 12.98 22.09 20.10
C GLY A 254 12.30 20.84 19.51
N TYR A 255 13.00 19.70 19.42
CA TYR A 255 12.39 18.42 19.10
C TYR A 255 11.78 17.79 20.36
N GLY A 256 10.67 17.08 20.20
CA GLY A 256 10.17 16.20 21.26
C GLY A 256 11.17 15.07 21.55
N LYS A 257 11.02 14.42 22.71
CA LYS A 257 11.85 13.25 23.03
C LYS A 257 11.51 12.09 22.10
N PHE A 258 12.51 11.65 21.34
CA PHE A 258 12.40 10.44 20.54
C PHE A 258 12.37 9.19 21.42
N GLN A 259 11.71 8.16 20.93
CA GLN A 259 11.61 6.86 21.61
C GLN A 259 12.20 5.77 20.71
N SER A 260 12.71 4.70 21.32
CA SER A 260 13.15 3.49 20.62
C SER A 260 12.31 2.30 21.11
N ALA A 261 11.89 1.46 20.17
CA ALA A 261 11.12 0.25 20.40
C ALA A 261 11.63 -0.86 19.46
N LYS A 262 11.34 -2.12 19.81
CA LYS A 262 11.66 -3.27 18.97
C LYS A 262 10.61 -3.42 17.88
N MET A 263 11.05 -3.55 16.64
CA MET A 263 10.17 -3.66 15.48
C MET A 263 9.30 -4.93 15.53
N GLU A 264 9.84 -6.03 16.04
CA GLU A 264 9.18 -7.34 16.11
C GLU A 264 8.02 -7.42 17.12
N ASP A 265 7.88 -6.42 17.99
CA ASP A 265 6.85 -6.34 19.03
C ASP A 265 5.61 -5.53 18.60
N PHE A 266 5.61 -4.93 17.40
CA PHE A 266 4.56 -4.00 16.93
C PHE A 266 3.93 -4.44 15.61
N THR A 267 2.62 -4.23 15.53
CA THR A 267 1.80 -4.36 14.32
C THR A 267 1.42 -2.98 13.77
N PHE A 268 0.85 -2.93 12.56
CA PHE A 268 0.34 -1.66 12.01
C PHE A 268 -0.80 -1.08 12.86
N ASN A 269 -1.61 -1.92 13.51
CA ASN A 269 -2.69 -1.50 14.41
C ASN A 269 -2.19 -0.71 15.63
N ASP A 270 -0.95 -0.93 16.07
CA ASP A 270 -0.35 -0.24 17.22
C ASP A 270 0.20 1.14 16.86
N LEU A 271 0.27 1.47 15.58
CA LEU A 271 0.90 2.69 15.11
C LEU A 271 -0.02 3.88 15.27
N ASN A 272 0.61 5.01 15.54
CA ASN A 272 0.01 6.30 15.32
C ASN A 272 0.63 6.93 14.08
N ILE A 273 -0.20 7.38 13.16
CA ILE A 273 0.22 7.82 11.83
C ILE A 273 -0.60 9.02 11.37
N LYS A 274 -0.22 9.51 10.20
CA LYS A 274 -0.81 10.60 9.43
C LYS A 274 -0.80 10.14 7.99
N ILE A 275 -1.97 10.09 7.36
CA ILE A 275 -2.12 9.76 5.95
C ILE A 275 -1.49 10.87 5.10
N GLY A 276 -0.74 10.48 4.08
CA GLY A 276 0.01 11.37 3.20
C GLY A 276 1.26 11.99 3.82
N PHE A 277 1.59 11.68 5.08
CA PHE A 277 2.80 12.20 5.73
C PHE A 277 4.02 11.31 5.41
N PRO A 278 5.18 11.90 5.09
CA PRO A 278 6.39 11.15 4.81
C PRO A 278 7.05 10.65 6.10
N TYR A 279 7.17 9.33 6.21
CA TYR A 279 7.95 8.61 7.23
C TYR A 279 9.27 8.10 6.65
N LEU A 280 10.11 7.54 7.52
CA LEU A 280 11.44 7.07 7.15
C LEU A 280 11.59 5.58 7.45
N TYR A 281 12.06 4.83 6.47
CA TYR A 281 12.67 3.52 6.64
C TYR A 281 14.17 3.65 6.36
N CYS A 282 15.02 3.17 7.27
CA CYS A 282 16.46 3.17 7.08
C CYS A 282 17.00 1.77 7.32
N HIS A 283 17.84 1.28 6.41
CA HIS A 283 18.54 0.00 6.55
C HIS A 283 20.02 0.15 6.16
N GLN A 284 20.84 -0.81 6.59
CA GLN A 284 22.32 -0.81 6.39
C GLN A 284 23.07 0.38 7.03
N GLY A 285 22.38 1.28 7.72
CA GLY A 285 22.95 2.41 8.47
C GLY A 285 22.83 3.76 7.77
N ASP A 286 22.73 3.79 6.44
CA ASP A 286 22.68 5.02 5.65
C ASP A 286 21.74 4.95 4.43
N CYS A 287 21.11 3.80 4.16
CA CYS A 287 20.17 3.66 3.05
C CYS A 287 18.76 4.08 3.50
N GLU A 288 18.38 5.30 3.14
CA GLU A 288 17.14 5.96 3.55
C GLU A 288 16.04 5.88 2.47
N HIS A 289 14.86 5.46 2.88
CA HIS A 289 13.67 5.35 2.06
C HIS A 289 12.54 6.16 2.70
N ILE A 290 11.89 7.01 1.90
CA ILE A 290 10.66 7.67 2.34
C ILE A 290 9.52 6.66 2.23
N VAL A 291 8.73 6.55 3.27
CA VAL A 291 7.54 5.69 3.34
C VAL A 291 6.33 6.57 3.59
N THR A 292 5.34 6.53 2.70
CA THR A 292 4.11 7.31 2.86
C THR A 292 2.92 6.38 2.90
N ILE A 293 2.08 6.48 3.93
CA ILE A 293 0.81 5.76 3.96
C ILE A 293 -0.20 6.62 3.19
N VAL A 294 -0.66 6.13 2.05
CA VAL A 294 -1.53 6.89 1.13
C VAL A 294 -3.01 6.61 1.33
N ASP A 295 -3.34 5.41 1.83
CA ASP A 295 -4.71 4.93 1.97
C ASP A 295 -4.83 3.94 3.13
N ILE A 296 -6.00 3.93 3.79
CA ILE A 296 -6.43 2.94 4.77
C ILE A 296 -7.90 2.65 4.52
N ARG A 297 -8.23 1.37 4.36
CA ARG A 297 -9.59 0.89 4.14
C ARG A 297 -9.89 -0.34 5.00
#